data_AF-A0A2K3M9L6-F1
#
_entry.id   AF-A0A2K3M9L6-F1
#
_cell.length_a   1.000
_cell.length_b   1.000
_cell.length_c   1.000
_cell.angle_alpha   90.00
_cell.angle_beta   90.00
_cell.angle_gamma   90.00
#
_symmetry.space_group_name_H-M   'P 1'
#
loop_
_entity.id
_entity.type
_entity.pdbx_description
1 polymer ?
#
loop_
_entity_poly.entity_id
_entity_poly.type
_entity_poly.pdbx_seq_one_letter_code
_entity_poly.pdbx_strand_id
1 'polypeptide(L)'
;MSTRRYAFGRLDEANHPDSIRATIAEFISTCLFVFAGEGSALALRKIYKDAGASAGELVVLALAHAFSLFAAISASMHVSGGHVNPAVTFGALLGGRITALRAVYYWVAQLLGSVVASLLLRLVTNNM
;
A
#
# COMPACT_ATOMS: atom_id res chain seq x y z
N MET A 1 21.16 7.44 26.34
CA MET A 1 20.52 6.62 25.29
C MET A 1 19.16 6.16 25.80
N SER A 2 18.06 6.64 25.20
CA SER A 2 16.72 6.14 25.53
C SER A 2 16.58 4.72 24.99
N THR A 3 16.33 3.75 25.86
CA THR A 3 16.05 2.36 25.47
C THR A 3 14.76 2.34 24.64
N ARG A 4 14.87 2.06 23.34
CA ARG A 4 13.69 1.84 22.49
C ARG A 4 12.90 0.66 23.06
N ARG A 5 11.72 0.94 23.62
CA ARG A 5 10.85 -0.06 24.21
C ARG A 5 9.95 -0.61 23.10
N TYR A 6 10.25 -1.82 22.62
CA TYR A 6 9.37 -2.54 21.70
C TYR A 6 8.03 -2.78 22.38
N ALA A 7 6.94 -2.36 21.74
CA ALA A 7 5.60 -2.53 22.24
C ALA A 7 4.89 -3.62 21.43
N PHE A 8 4.45 -4.69 22.12
CA PHE A 8 3.67 -5.74 21.48
C PHE A 8 2.28 -5.23 21.03
N GLY A 9 1.75 -4.24 21.72
CA GLY A 9 0.38 -3.74 21.56
C GLY A 9 -0.54 -4.33 22.62
N ARG A 10 -1.64 -3.63 22.91
CA ARG A 10 -2.62 -4.06 23.91
C ARG A 10 -3.94 -4.42 23.21
N LEU A 11 -4.75 -5.31 23.79
CA LEU A 11 -6.00 -5.74 23.15
C LEU A 11 -7.01 -4.59 22.94
N ASP A 12 -6.99 -3.58 23.81
CA ASP A 12 -7.78 -2.36 23.65
C ASP A 12 -7.34 -1.50 22.45
N GLU A 13 -6.10 -1.63 21.99
CA GLU A 13 -5.62 -0.99 20.76
C GLU A 13 -6.35 -1.53 19.52
N ALA A 14 -6.74 -2.80 19.51
CA ALA A 14 -7.41 -3.42 18.38
C ALA A 14 -8.78 -2.81 18.08
N ASN A 15 -9.53 -2.53 19.14
CA ASN A 15 -10.89 -1.99 19.04
C ASN A 15 -10.92 -0.46 19.12
N HIS A 16 -9.76 0.19 19.24
CA HIS A 16 -9.69 1.63 19.33
C HIS A 16 -10.10 2.26 17.99
N PRO A 17 -10.99 3.27 17.98
CA PRO A 17 -11.48 3.89 16.74
C PRO A 17 -10.37 4.36 15.81
N ASP A 18 -9.28 4.92 16.35
CA ASP A 18 -8.15 5.37 15.55
C ASP A 18 -7.36 4.22 14.91
N SER A 19 -7.23 3.07 15.57
CA SER A 19 -6.60 1.88 14.98
C SER A 19 -7.44 1.33 13.84
N ILE A 20 -8.77 1.31 14.00
CA ILE A 20 -9.71 0.89 12.95
C ILE A 20 -9.60 1.84 11.75
N ARG A 21 -9.70 3.16 11.99
CA ARG A 21 -9.56 4.18 10.94
C ARG A 21 -8.24 4.06 10.20
N ALA A 22 -7.15 3.84 10.94
CA ALA A 22 -5.83 3.69 10.37
C ALA A 22 -5.69 2.41 9.54
N THR A 23 -6.29 1.30 9.99
CA THR A 23 -6.31 0.03 9.24
C THR A 23 -7.11 0.17 7.95
N ILE A 24 -8.27 0.84 7.99
CA ILE A 24 -9.06 1.14 6.79
C ILE A 24 -8.28 2.06 5.84
N ALA A 25 -7.57 3.07 6.38
CA ALA A 25 -6.75 3.96 5.57
C ALA A 25 -5.64 3.20 4.82
N GLU A 26 -4.96 2.25 5.47
CA GLU A 26 -3.96 1.37 4.82
C GLU A 26 -4.57 0.47 3.75
N PHE A 27 -5.77 -0.05 3.95
CA PHE A 27 -6.48 -0.84 2.94
C PHE A 27 -6.79 0.01 1.70
N ILE A 28 -7.42 1.19 1.90
CA ILE A 28 -7.82 2.07 0.80
C ILE A 28 -6.60 2.60 0.05
N SER A 29 -5.57 3.08 0.77
CA SER A 29 -4.38 3.64 0.15
C SER A 29 -3.61 2.57 -0.64
N THR A 30 -3.50 1.34 -0.12
CA THR A 30 -2.84 0.24 -0.84
C THR A 30 -3.64 -0.19 -2.06
N CYS A 31 -4.97 -0.23 -1.96
CA CYS A 31 -5.84 -0.48 -3.11
C CYS A 31 -5.61 0.56 -4.21
N LEU A 32 -5.61 1.85 -3.88
CA LEU A 32 -5.38 2.93 -4.86
C LEU A 32 -3.98 2.86 -5.48
N PHE A 33 -2.94 2.63 -4.66
CA PHE A 33 -1.56 2.50 -5.11
C PHE A 33 -1.42 1.36 -6.13
N VAL A 34 -1.88 0.16 -5.79
CA VAL A 34 -1.78 -1.04 -6.63
C VAL A 34 -2.65 -0.91 -7.88
N PHE A 35 -3.87 -0.39 -7.76
CA PHE A 35 -4.78 -0.22 -8.89
C PHE A 35 -4.17 0.71 -9.95
N ALA A 36 -3.62 1.85 -9.54
CA ALA A 36 -3.00 2.80 -10.46
C ALA A 36 -1.64 2.29 -11.00
N GLY A 37 -0.81 1.68 -10.14
CA GLY A 37 0.50 1.14 -10.52
C GLY A 37 0.38 0.00 -11.54
N GLU A 38 -0.31 -1.08 -11.17
CA GLU A 38 -0.49 -2.25 -12.04
C GLU A 38 -1.42 -1.94 -13.22
N GLY A 39 -2.41 -1.06 -13.02
CA GLY A 39 -3.27 -0.58 -14.10
C GLY A 39 -2.48 0.14 -15.21
N SER A 40 -1.42 0.88 -14.86
CA SER A 40 -0.54 1.51 -15.84
C SER A 40 0.22 0.48 -16.69
N ALA A 41 0.63 -0.64 -16.10
CA ALA A 41 1.29 -1.73 -16.82
C ALA A 41 0.34 -2.44 -17.78
N LEU A 42 -0.89 -2.72 -17.34
CA LEU A 42 -1.93 -3.27 -18.20
C LEU A 42 -2.30 -2.32 -19.34
N ALA A 43 -2.39 -1.02 -19.06
CA ALA A 43 -2.67 0.00 -20.06
C ALA A 43 -1.56 0.06 -21.13
N LEU A 44 -0.30 0.03 -20.73
CA LEU A 44 0.83 0.01 -21.67
C LEU A 44 0.78 -1.22 -22.59
N ARG A 45 0.54 -2.42 -22.03
CA ARG A 45 0.37 -3.66 -22.82
C ARG A 45 -0.79 -3.59 -23.82
N LYS A 46 -1.81 -2.79 -23.52
CA LYS A 46 -2.95 -2.59 -24.43
C LYS A 46 -2.63 -1.62 -25.57
N ILE A 47 -1.83 -0.59 -25.30
CA ILE A 47 -1.47 0.45 -26.26
C ILE A 47 -0.33 -0.02 -27.18
N TYR A 48 0.66 -0.70 -26.62
CA TYR A 48 1.85 -1.19 -27.32
C TYR A 48 1.83 -2.73 -27.37
N LYS A 49 1.81 -3.29 -28.58
CA LYS A 49 1.76 -4.75 -28.78
C LYS A 49 2.99 -5.49 -28.24
N ASP A 50 4.14 -4.81 -28.19
CA ASP A 50 5.42 -5.30 -27.66
C ASP A 50 5.83 -4.54 -26.37
N ALA A 51 4.87 -4.29 -25.48
CA ALA A 51 5.12 -3.51 -24.27
C ALA A 51 6.14 -4.18 -23.32
N GLY A 52 7.06 -3.37 -22.78
CA GLY A 52 8.01 -3.77 -21.73
C GLY A 52 9.45 -3.92 -22.20
N ALA A 53 9.78 -3.45 -23.41
CA ALA A 53 11.12 -3.57 -23.99
C ALA A 53 11.84 -2.22 -24.13
N SER A 54 11.13 -1.09 -24.08
CA SER A 54 11.74 0.23 -24.30
C SER A 54 12.02 1.00 -23.01
N ALA A 55 13.08 1.83 -23.04
CA ALA A 55 13.40 2.72 -21.93
C ALA A 55 12.26 3.71 -21.61
N GLY A 56 11.51 4.16 -22.63
CA GLY A 56 10.39 5.07 -22.46
C GLY A 56 9.24 4.45 -21.65
N GLU A 57 8.89 3.20 -21.92
CA GLU A 57 7.86 2.46 -21.18
C GLU A 57 8.24 2.28 -19.71
N LEU A 58 9.52 1.95 -19.43
CA LEU A 58 10.01 1.82 -18.06
C LEU A 58 9.93 3.14 -17.29
N VAL A 59 10.21 4.27 -17.94
CA VAL A 59 10.06 5.60 -17.32
C VAL A 59 8.59 5.88 -17.00
N VAL A 60 7.67 5.57 -17.91
CA VAL A 60 6.23 5.74 -17.68
C VAL A 60 5.76 4.89 -16.50
N LEU A 61 6.15 3.61 -16.44
CA LEU A 61 5.84 2.72 -15.33
C LEU A 61 6.38 3.24 -13.99
N ALA A 62 7.64 3.68 -13.98
CA ALA A 62 8.29 4.20 -12.79
C ALA A 62 7.58 5.46 -12.27
N LEU A 63 7.22 6.39 -13.16
CA LEU A 63 6.49 7.60 -12.81
C LEU A 63 5.06 7.30 -12.33
N ALA A 64 4.37 6.36 -12.98
CA ALA A 64 3.02 5.96 -12.57
C ALA A 64 3.02 5.39 -11.15
N HIS A 65 3.96 4.51 -10.82
CA HIS A 65 4.13 3.97 -9.47
C HIS A 65 4.56 5.03 -8.45
N ALA A 66 5.48 5.92 -8.83
CA ALA A 66 5.94 6.98 -7.94
C ALA A 66 4.81 7.96 -7.58
N PHE A 67 4.04 8.41 -8.56
CA PHE A 67 2.92 9.32 -8.31
C PHE A 67 1.75 8.65 -7.62
N SER A 68 1.43 7.40 -7.94
CA SER A 68 0.38 6.67 -7.23
C SER A 68 0.74 6.44 -5.76
N LEU A 69 1.99 6.05 -5.48
CA LEU A 69 2.48 5.90 -4.11
C LEU A 69 2.51 7.24 -3.37
N PHE A 70 3.01 8.30 -4.01
CA PHE A 70 3.01 9.65 -3.44
C PHE A 70 1.60 10.10 -3.04
N ALA A 71 0.62 9.93 -3.93
CA ALA A 71 -0.77 10.29 -3.66
C ALA A 71 -1.37 9.44 -2.53
N ALA A 72 -1.16 8.12 -2.56
CA ALA A 72 -1.66 7.19 -1.55
C ALA A 72 -1.11 7.50 -0.15
N ILE A 73 0.21 7.75 -0.05
CA ILE A 73 0.85 8.14 1.22
C ILE A 73 0.33 9.51 1.66
N SER A 74 0.33 10.50 0.79
CA SER A 74 -0.10 11.87 1.14
C SER A 74 -1.54 11.92 1.67
N ALA A 75 -2.44 11.12 1.08
CA ALA A 75 -3.83 11.04 1.50
C ALA A 75 -4.03 10.30 2.83
N SER A 76 -3.15 9.35 3.18
CA SER A 76 -3.29 8.49 4.38
C SER A 76 -2.36 8.87 5.54
N MET A 77 -1.39 9.77 5.31
CA MET A 77 -0.32 10.09 6.25
C MET A 77 -0.83 10.53 7.63
N HIS A 78 -1.85 11.39 7.69
CA HIS A 78 -2.38 11.90 8.96
C HIS A 78 -3.33 10.93 9.68
N VAL A 79 -3.66 9.80 9.05
CA VAL A 79 -4.57 8.78 9.62
C VAL A 79 -3.79 7.54 10.06
N SER A 80 -2.96 6.97 9.17
CA SER A 80 -2.21 5.74 9.44
C SER A 80 -0.70 5.93 9.57
N GLY A 81 -0.17 7.07 9.14
CA GLY A 81 1.26 7.23 8.84
C GLY A 81 1.63 6.84 7.41
N GLY A 82 0.66 6.35 6.62
CA GLY A 82 0.80 6.09 5.19
C GLY A 82 1.92 5.09 4.87
N HIS A 83 1.87 3.89 5.45
CA HIS A 83 2.88 2.87 5.18
C HIS A 83 2.71 2.26 3.80
N VAL A 84 1.48 1.86 3.45
CA VAL A 84 1.05 1.34 2.13
C VAL A 84 1.87 0.13 1.64
N ASN A 85 2.67 -0.47 2.53
CA ASN A 85 3.69 -1.45 2.18
C ASN A 85 4.09 -2.27 3.42
N PRO A 86 4.01 -3.62 3.36
CA PRO A 86 4.41 -4.48 4.46
C PRO A 86 5.87 -4.32 4.90
N ALA A 87 6.79 -4.07 3.98
CA ALA A 87 8.20 -3.84 4.28
C ALA A 87 8.43 -2.51 5.03
N VAL A 88 7.67 -1.46 4.69
CA VAL A 88 7.71 -0.18 5.40
C VAL A 88 7.14 -0.36 6.81
N THR A 89 6.01 -1.06 6.95
CA THR A 89 5.44 -1.43 8.25
C THR A 89 6.42 -2.24 9.09
N PHE A 90 7.13 -3.19 8.48
CA PHE A 90 8.14 -3.99 9.17
C PHE A 90 9.31 -3.12 9.65
N GLY A 91 9.82 -2.22 8.81
CA GLY A 91 10.86 -1.26 9.19
C GLY A 91 10.41 -0.34 10.34
N ALA A 92 9.16 0.11 10.33
CA ALA A 92 8.57 0.89 11.42
C ALA A 92 8.47 0.06 12.72
N LEU A 93 8.12 -1.22 12.63
CA LEU A 93 8.05 -2.14 13.77
C LEU A 93 9.42 -2.35 14.41
N LEU A 94 10.44 -2.66 13.61
CA LEU A 94 11.84 -2.74 14.06
C LEU A 94 12.35 -1.39 14.62
N GLY A 95 11.84 -0.29 14.07
CA GLY A 95 12.11 1.06 14.54
C GLY A 95 11.45 1.41 15.88
N GLY A 96 10.54 0.58 16.39
CA GLY A 96 9.72 0.88 17.57
C GLY A 96 8.71 2.02 17.33
N ARG A 97 8.30 2.24 16.08
CA ARG A 97 7.37 3.32 15.67
C ARG A 97 5.91 2.86 15.56
N ILE A 98 5.68 1.55 15.59
CA ILE A 98 4.36 0.92 15.58
C ILE A 98 4.39 -0.31 16.48
N THR A 99 3.25 -0.66 17.08
CA THR A 99 3.11 -1.88 17.89
C THR A 99 3.07 -3.12 16.98
N ALA A 100 3.44 -4.29 17.51
CA ALA A 100 3.36 -5.54 16.75
C ALA A 100 1.92 -5.86 16.32
N LEU A 101 0.95 -5.65 17.20
CA LEU A 101 -0.47 -5.85 16.91
C LEU A 101 -0.96 -4.96 15.76
N ARG A 102 -0.66 -3.66 15.79
CA ARG A 102 -1.06 -2.72 14.73
C ARG A 102 -0.32 -3.00 13.42
N ALA A 103 0.93 -3.45 13.48
CA ALA A 103 1.67 -3.89 12.30
C ALA A 103 0.99 -5.07 11.59
N VAL A 104 0.48 -6.05 12.35
CA VAL A 104 -0.28 -7.18 11.77
C VAL A 104 -1.56 -6.70 11.08
N TYR A 105 -2.31 -5.77 11.70
CA TYR A 105 -3.49 -5.20 11.05
C TYR A 105 -3.14 -4.44 9.77
N TYR A 106 -2.04 -3.71 9.76
CA TYR A 106 -1.56 -3.02 8.55
C TYR A 106 -1.22 -4.01 7.47
N TRP A 107 -0.51 -5.10 7.78
CA TRP A 107 -0.20 -6.14 6.79
C TRP A 107 -1.45 -6.77 6.20
N VAL A 108 -2.42 -7.15 7.04
CA VAL A 108 -3.69 -7.71 6.55
C VAL A 108 -4.41 -6.71 5.64
N ALA A 109 -4.50 -5.44 6.05
CA ALA A 109 -5.14 -4.38 5.27
C ALA A 109 -4.43 -4.14 3.94
N GLN A 110 -3.10 -4.05 3.94
CA GLN A 110 -2.27 -3.83 2.75
C GLN A 110 -2.41 -4.98 1.76
N LEU A 111 -2.32 -6.23 2.24
CA LEU A 111 -2.45 -7.43 1.40
C LEU A 111 -3.87 -7.54 0.81
N LEU A 112 -4.91 -7.32 1.62
CA LEU A 112 -6.30 -7.32 1.13
C LEU A 112 -6.55 -6.18 0.14
N GLY A 113 -6.00 -4.98 0.40
CA GLY A 113 -6.11 -3.83 -0.51
C GLY A 113 -5.48 -4.13 -1.87
N SER A 114 -4.31 -4.76 -1.89
CA SER A 114 -3.65 -5.22 -3.11
C SER A 114 -4.48 -6.26 -3.86
N VAL A 115 -5.00 -7.28 -3.18
CA VAL A 115 -5.85 -8.32 -3.80
C VAL A 115 -7.11 -7.70 -4.41
N VAL A 116 -7.78 -6.80 -3.68
CA VAL A 116 -9.00 -6.12 -4.18
C VAL A 116 -8.67 -5.26 -5.40
N ALA A 117 -7.57 -4.52 -5.39
CA ALA A 117 -7.12 -3.74 -6.54
C ALA A 117 -6.89 -4.63 -7.77
N SER A 118 -6.21 -5.77 -7.63
CA SER A 118 -5.97 -6.71 -8.72
C SER A 118 -7.28 -7.32 -9.26
N LEU A 119 -8.22 -7.66 -8.38
CA LEU A 119 -9.54 -8.17 -8.79
C LEU A 119 -10.36 -7.10 -9.52
N LEU A 120 -10.33 -5.86 -9.04
CA LEU A 120 -10.98 -4.73 -9.70
C LEU A 120 -10.38 -4.46 -11.07
N LEU A 121 -9.04 -4.47 -11.17
CA LEU A 121 -8.34 -4.35 -12.46
C LEU A 121 -8.81 -5.44 -13.42
N ARG A 122 -8.75 -6.71 -13.01
CA ARG A 122 -9.22 -7.84 -13.82
C ARG A 122 -10.67 -7.66 -14.28
N LEU A 123 -11.54 -7.15 -13.43
CA LEU A 123 -12.94 -6.89 -13.77
C LEU A 123 -13.07 -5.79 -14.84
N VAL A 124 -12.42 -4.64 -14.64
CA VAL A 124 -12.56 -3.47 -15.53
C VAL A 124 -11.76 -3.60 -16.83
N THR A 125 -10.77 -4.50 -16.88
CA THR A 125 -9.98 -4.79 -18.08
C THR A 125 -10.51 -5.97 -18.89
N ASN A 126 -11.67 -6.55 -18.52
CA ASN A 126 -12.25 -7.74 -19.14
C ASN A 126 -11.35 -8.99 -19.08
N ASN A 127 -10.83 -9.31 -17.89
CA ASN A 127 -9.97 -10.46 -17.61
C ASN A 127 -8.61 -10.47 -18.33
N MET A 128 -8.08 -9.30 -18.68
CA MET A 128 -6.66 -9.14 -18.97
C MET A 128 -5.84 -9.30 -17.70
#